data_AF-A0A3C1L4A5-F1
#
_entry.id   AF-A0A3C1L4A5-F1
#
_cell.length_a   1.000
_cell.length_b   1.000
_cell.length_c   1.000
_cell.angle_alpha   90.00
_cell.angle_beta   90.00
_cell.angle_gamma   90.00
#
_symmetry.space_group_name_H-M   'P 1'
#
loop_
_entity.id
_entity.type
_entity.pdbx_description
1 polymer ?
#
loop_
_entity_poly.entity_id
_entity_poly.type
_entity_poly.pdbx_seq_one_letter_code
_entity_poly.pdbx_strand_id
1 'polypeptide(L)' 'VVNERFVRRAHALGIKVHVWTIDEPAEMHRLLDLGVDGIMTDKPQVLRGVFEQRGAWR' A
#
# COMPACT_ATOMS: atom_id res chain seq x y z
N VAL A 1 -12.03 5.06 3.17
CA VAL A 1 -11.84 6.21 2.26
C VAL A 1 -11.09 5.79 1.00
N VAL A 2 -9.96 5.09 1.12
CA VAL A 2 -9.29 4.47 -0.05
C VAL A 2 -10.08 3.23 -0.51
N ASN A 3 -10.37 3.18 -1.81
CA ASN A 3 -10.97 2.03 -2.50
C ASN A 3 -10.44 1.94 -3.93
N GLU A 4 -10.76 0.87 -4.63
CA GLU A 4 -10.26 0.60 -5.99
C GLU A 4 -10.61 1.71 -6.99
N ARG A 5 -11.85 2.24 -6.94
CA ARG A 5 -12.29 3.32 -7.83
C ARG A 5 -11.45 4.58 -7.65
N PHE A 6 -11.14 4.92 -6.40
CA PHE A 6 -10.29 6.06 -6.08
C PHE A 6 -8.87 5.87 -6.64
N VAL A 7 -8.24 4.73 -6.36
CA VAL A 7 -6.87 4.45 -6.82
C VAL A 7 -6.79 4.46 -8.34
N ARG A 8 -7.70 3.76 -9.02
CA ARG A 8 -7.77 3.74 -10.49
C ARG A 8 -7.93 5.13 -11.10
N ARG A 9 -8.76 5.99 -10.49
CA ARG A 9 -8.96 7.35 -11.00
C ARG A 9 -7.71 8.22 -10.83
N ALA A 10 -7.01 8.09 -9.71
CA ALA A 10 -5.74 8.78 -9.48
C ALA A 10 -4.69 8.34 -10.50
N HIS A 11 -4.53 7.03 -10.70
CA HIS A 11 -3.60 6.47 -11.69
C HIS A 11 -3.92 6.89 -13.12
N ALA A 12 -5.20 6.96 -13.51
CA ALA A 12 -5.62 7.47 -14.83
C ALA A 12 -5.25 8.95 -15.06
N LEU A 13 -4.95 9.69 -13.99
CA LEU A 13 -4.45 11.06 -14.04
C LEU A 13 -2.93 11.15 -13.84
N GLY A 14 -2.23 10.02 -13.75
CA GLY A 14 -0.79 9.96 -13.46
C GLY A 14 -0.44 10.31 -12.01
N ILE A 15 -1.41 10.31 -11.09
CA ILE A 15 -1.22 10.69 -9.69
C ILE A 15 -0.94 9.45 -8.84
N LYS A 16 0.10 9.52 -8.01
CA LYS A 16 0.48 8.49 -7.04
C LYS A 16 -0.38 8.57 -5.79
N VAL A 17 -0.76 7.41 -5.24
CA VAL A 17 -1.55 7.29 -4.02
C VAL A 17 -0.71 6.70 -2.91
N HIS A 18 -0.39 7.52 -1.91
CA HIS A 18 0.25 7.05 -0.68
C HIS A 18 -0.73 7.10 0.50
N VAL A 19 -0.59 6.17 1.44
CA VAL A 19 -1.47 6.02 2.60
C VAL A 19 -0.70 6.10 3.91
N TRP A 20 -1.31 6.71 4.93
CA TRP A 20 -0.77 6.87 6.29
C TRP A 20 -1.85 6.54 7.34
N THR A 21 -1.52 6.26 8.59
CA THR A 21 -0.38 5.43 9.05
C THR A 21 -0.92 4.02 9.20
N ILE A 22 -0.31 3.04 8.53
CA ILE A 22 -0.83 1.67 8.48
C ILE A 22 0.16 0.75 9.17
N ASP A 23 -0.22 0.16 10.30
CA ASP A 23 0.67 -0.67 11.11
C ASP A 23 0.27 -2.14 11.15
N GLU A 24 -0.91 -2.48 10.63
CA GLU A 24 -1.45 -3.83 10.65
C GLU A 24 -1.15 -4.57 9.32
N PRO A 25 -0.47 -5.73 9.35
CA PRO A 25 -0.07 -6.44 8.13
C PRO A 25 -1.25 -6.74 7.20
N ALA A 26 -2.39 -7.17 7.76
CA ALA A 26 -3.58 -7.49 6.97
C ALA A 26 -4.08 -6.29 6.16
N GLU A 27 -4.06 -5.09 6.75
CA GLU A 27 -4.45 -3.88 6.03
C GLU A 27 -3.39 -3.44 5.03
N MET A 28 -2.09 -3.63 5.33
CA MET A 28 -1.02 -3.42 4.34
C MET A 28 -1.25 -4.29 3.10
N HIS A 29 -1.55 -5.59 3.27
CA HIS A 29 -1.87 -6.47 2.15
C HIS A 29 -3.07 -5.94 1.37
N ARG A 30 -4.17 -5.62 2.05
CA ARG A 30 -5.39 -5.11 1.42
C ARG A 30 -5.14 -3.84 0.60
N LEU A 31 -4.39 -2.88 1.14
CA LEU A 31 -4.10 -1.62 0.46
C LEU A 31 -3.13 -1.82 -0.72
N LEU A 32 -2.15 -2.69 -0.58
CA LEU A 32 -1.27 -3.07 -1.71
C LEU A 32 -2.07 -3.77 -2.83
N ASP A 33 -3.06 -4.60 -2.49
CA ASP A 33 -3.95 -5.21 -3.49
C ASP A 33 -4.85 -4.19 -4.19
N LEU A 34 -5.22 -3.11 -3.52
CA LEU A 34 -5.89 -1.97 -4.15
C LEU A 34 -4.97 -1.16 -5.07
N GLY A 35 -3.66 -1.42 -5.05
CA GLY A 35 -2.68 -0.75 -5.91
C GLY A 35 -2.18 0.58 -5.36
N VAL A 36 -2.18 0.81 -4.04
CA VAL A 36 -1.52 2.00 -3.48
C VAL A 36 -0.03 1.98 -3.83
N ASP A 37 0.53 3.15 -4.09
CA ASP A 37 1.92 3.29 -4.51
C ASP A 37 2.91 3.35 -3.33
N GLY A 38 2.40 3.62 -2.12
CA GLY A 38 3.24 3.74 -0.92
C GLY A 38 2.45 3.63 0.37
N ILE A 39 3.08 3.02 1.37
CA ILE A 39 2.55 2.87 2.73
C ILE A 39 3.52 3.58 3.69
N MET A 40 3.00 4.51 4.47
CA MET A 40 3.69 5.06 5.64
C MET A 40 3.23 4.30 6.89
N THR A 41 4.19 3.84 7.67
CA THR A 41 4.00 2.98 8.85
C THR A 41 4.99 3.36 9.94
N ASP A 42 4.58 3.20 11.20
CA ASP A 42 5.48 3.28 12.36
C ASP A 42 6.20 1.94 12.61
N LYS A 43 5.80 0.88 11.88
CA LYS A 43 6.36 -0.48 11.96
C LYS A 43 7.05 -0.88 10.64
N PRO A 44 8.15 -0.24 10.22
CA PRO A 44 8.81 -0.51 8.94
C PRO A 44 9.29 -1.97 8.77
N GLN A 45 9.66 -2.65 9.86
CA GLN A 45 10.04 -4.07 9.82
C GLN A 45 8.86 -4.98 9.44
N VAL A 46 7.64 -4.63 9.86
CA VAL A 46 6.43 -5.36 9.51
C VAL A 46 6.12 -5.18 8.02
N LEU A 47 6.17 -3.94 7.53
CA LEU A 47 5.97 -3.66 6.10
C LEU A 47 7.00 -4.34 5.22
N ARG A 48 8.27 -4.39 5.65
CA ARG A 48 9.31 -5.18 4.98
C ARG A 48 8.92 -6.65 4.88
N GLY A 49 8.47 -7.26 5.98
CA GLY A 49 8.01 -8.65 5.97
C GLY A 49 6.84 -8.90 5.00
N VAL A 50 5.91 -7.94 4.90
CA VAL A 50 4.82 -7.97 3.89
C VAL A 50 5.38 -7.93 2.46
N PHE A 51 6.36 -7.07 2.18
CA PHE A 51 6.99 -7.01 0.86
C PHE A 51 7.80 -8.27 0.52
N GLU A 52 8.51 -8.85 1.50
CA GLU A 52 9.23 -10.12 1.33
C GLU A 52 8.26 -11.27 0.99
N GLN A 53 7.15 -11.39 1.72
CA GLN A 53 6.11 -12.39 1.43
C GLN A 53 5.48 -12.23 0.05
N ARG A 54 5.39 -10.98 -0.44
CA ARG A 54 4.89 -10.66 -1.79
C ARG A 54 5.94 -10.83 -2.89
N GLY A 55 7.19 -11.15 -2.56
CA GLY A 55 8.30 -11.16 -3.52
C GLY A 55 8.62 -9.78 -4.12
N ALA A 56 8.18 -8.72 -3.45
CA ALA A 56 8.35 -7.32 -3.85
C ALA A 56 9.57 -6.65 -3.16
N TRP A 57 10.26 -7.40 -2.29
CA TRP A 57 11.50 -6.97 -1.65
C TRP A 57 12.69 -7.64 -2.36
N ARG A 58 13.58 -6.84 -2.96
CA ARG A 58 14.81 -7.28 -3.64
C ARG A 58 16.00 -6.51 -3.13
#